data_AF-A0AAD5XKT6-F1
#
_entry.id   AF-A0AAD5XKT6-F1
#
_cell.length_a   1.000
_cell.length_b   1.000
_cell.length_c   1.000
_cell.angle_alpha   90.00
_cell.angle_beta   90.00
_cell.angle_gamma   90.00
#
_symmetry.space_group_name_H-M   'P 1'
#
loop_
_entity.id
_entity.type
_entity.pdbx_description
1 polymer ?
#
loop_
_entity_poly.entity_id
_entity_poly.type
_entity_poly.pdbx_seq_one_letter_code
_entity_poly.pdbx_strand_id
1 'polypeptide(L)'
;MKITFLATSTLLAFAGVCSAHFDLDSPAPRAGTQDLTELVPPCGGLPLGNRTVIAPVEGVFHITGELEHPTAQTNFSLYIGSDDPTQAQFTTYFDNGYNITLHLGAFNFTANVGDIPAVVNGANAVIQVAMFTPDGHLTACADIVEPCQTFLLSASTGDSSTTTGSFTSAKSGTRASVVASAGLLALVAVLIF
;
A
#
# COMPACT_ATOMS: atom_id res chain seq x y z
N MET A 1 -41.19 9.76 -56.55
CA MET A 1 -40.93 9.70 -55.10
C MET A 1 -39.72 8.80 -54.89
N LYS A 2 -38.55 9.35 -54.54
CA LYS A 2 -37.31 8.60 -54.29
C LYS A 2 -36.84 8.98 -52.89
N ILE A 3 -36.89 8.01 -51.96
CA ILE A 3 -36.41 8.17 -50.59
C ILE A 3 -34.97 7.65 -50.58
N THR A 4 -34.02 8.58 -50.59
CA THR A 4 -32.59 8.26 -50.45
C THR A 4 -32.27 8.20 -48.97
N PHE A 5 -32.14 6.99 -48.42
CA PHE A 5 -31.63 6.77 -47.07
C PHE A 5 -30.13 7.07 -47.04
N LEU A 6 -29.75 8.26 -46.55
CA LEU A 6 -28.38 8.50 -46.06
C LEU A 6 -28.28 7.92 -44.64
N ALA A 7 -27.95 6.64 -44.55
CA ALA A 7 -27.50 6.01 -43.31
C ALA A 7 -25.99 6.29 -43.15
N THR A 8 -25.64 7.49 -42.72
CA THR A 8 -24.25 7.85 -42.43
C THR A 8 -23.87 7.24 -41.09
N SER A 9 -23.00 6.23 -41.13
CA SER A 9 -22.41 5.53 -39.98
C SER A 9 -21.91 6.49 -38.90
N THR A 10 -22.67 6.61 -37.81
CA THR A 10 -22.16 7.06 -36.52
C THR A 10 -21.38 5.89 -35.90
N LEU A 11 -20.19 5.60 -36.44
CA LEU A 11 -19.24 4.69 -35.82
C LEU A 11 -18.67 5.42 -34.60
N LEU A 12 -19.42 5.28 -33.51
CA LEU A 12 -19.20 5.92 -32.22
C LEU A 12 -17.83 5.51 -31.70
N ALA A 13 -16.95 6.49 -31.55
CA ALA A 13 -15.59 6.37 -31.04
C ALA A 13 -15.62 5.92 -29.56
N PHE A 14 -15.68 4.61 -29.33
CA PHE A 14 -15.40 3.98 -28.02
C PHE A 14 -13.92 3.64 -27.87
N ALA A 15 -13.03 4.48 -28.40
CA ALA A 15 -11.60 4.36 -28.16
C ALA A 15 -11.21 5.45 -27.15
N GLY A 16 -10.87 5.06 -25.93
CA GLY A 16 -10.11 5.95 -25.05
C GLY A 16 -10.60 6.13 -23.62
N VAL A 17 -11.20 5.11 -23.01
CA VAL A 17 -11.09 4.98 -21.53
C VAL A 17 -10.11 3.84 -21.23
N CYS A 18 -8.90 3.96 -21.76
CA CYS A 18 -7.77 3.26 -21.16
C CYS A 18 -7.48 4.03 -19.88
N SER A 19 -8.13 3.64 -18.79
CA SER A 19 -7.74 4.14 -17.47
C SER A 19 -6.32 3.64 -17.23
N ALA A 20 -5.40 4.55 -16.88
CA ALA A 20 -4.10 4.16 -16.37
C ALA A 20 -4.35 3.45 -15.05
N HIS A 21 -3.94 2.18 -14.96
CA HIS A 21 -4.00 1.43 -13.71
C HIS A 21 -2.57 1.15 -13.25
N PHE A 22 -2.41 1.12 -11.94
CA PHE A 22 -1.27 0.47 -11.34
C PHE A 22 -1.78 -0.28 -10.12
N ASP A 23 -1.15 -1.41 -9.85
CA ASP A 23 -1.41 -2.21 -8.67
C ASP A 23 -0.24 -2.09 -7.70
N LEU A 24 -0.56 -2.00 -6.42
CA LEU A 24 0.39 -2.06 -5.33
C LEU A 24 0.27 -3.45 -4.70
N ASP A 25 1.34 -4.24 -4.73
CA ASP A 25 1.35 -5.61 -4.21
C ASP A 25 1.85 -5.67 -2.76
N SER A 26 2.95 -4.96 -2.49
CA SER A 26 3.59 -4.95 -1.18
C SER A 26 4.09 -3.54 -0.83
N PRO A 27 3.88 -3.07 0.42
CA PRO A 27 3.00 -3.68 1.42
C PRO A 27 1.55 -3.70 0.95
N ALA A 28 0.71 -4.56 1.55
CA ALA A 28 -0.65 -4.76 1.06
C ALA A 28 -1.43 -3.43 1.03
N PRO A 29 -2.07 -3.08 -0.10
CA PRO A 29 -2.78 -1.83 -0.24
C PRO A 29 -4.07 -1.83 0.56
N ARG A 30 -4.66 -0.64 0.75
CA ARG A 30 -6.03 -0.52 1.29
C ARG A 30 -7.01 -1.33 0.45
N ALA A 31 -7.98 -1.95 1.12
CA ALA A 31 -9.02 -2.73 0.44
C ALA A 31 -9.80 -1.84 -0.54
N GLY A 32 -10.02 -2.34 -1.76
CA GLY A 32 -10.68 -1.61 -2.83
C GLY A 32 -9.74 -0.90 -3.81
N THR A 33 -8.42 -0.93 -3.60
CA THR A 33 -7.47 -0.28 -4.53
C THR A 33 -7.43 -0.95 -5.92
N GLN A 34 -7.68 -2.27 -6.00
CA GLN A 34 -7.57 -3.09 -7.21
C GLN A 34 -8.72 -2.89 -8.22
N ASP A 35 -9.87 -2.38 -7.77
CA ASP A 35 -11.09 -2.29 -8.60
C ASP A 35 -11.46 -0.84 -8.95
N LEU A 36 -10.67 0.15 -8.52
CA LEU A 36 -11.02 1.56 -8.64
C LEU A 36 -10.29 2.23 -9.80
N THR A 37 -11.05 2.41 -10.87
CA THR A 37 -10.85 3.45 -11.86
C THR A 37 -10.87 4.80 -11.13
N GLU A 38 -9.72 5.49 -11.14
CA GLU A 38 -9.52 6.86 -10.65
C GLU A 38 -9.45 7.03 -9.11
N LEU A 39 -8.35 6.56 -8.53
CA LEU A 39 -8.00 6.82 -7.13
C LEU A 39 -7.75 8.32 -6.87
N VAL A 40 -8.75 9.01 -6.31
CA VAL A 40 -8.69 10.43 -5.89
C VAL A 40 -7.66 10.62 -4.76
N PRO A 41 -6.76 11.62 -4.84
CA PRO A 41 -5.83 11.89 -3.76
C PRO A 41 -6.50 12.36 -2.45
N PRO A 42 -5.96 11.99 -1.28
CA PRO A 42 -4.90 10.99 -1.06
C PRO A 42 -5.47 9.57 -1.00
N CYS A 43 -4.61 8.57 -1.26
CA CYS A 43 -4.92 7.15 -1.02
C CYS A 43 -6.16 6.62 -1.75
N GLY A 44 -6.51 7.23 -2.88
CA GLY A 44 -7.70 6.87 -3.62
C GLY A 44 -9.03 7.22 -2.96
N GLY A 45 -9.02 8.06 -1.93
CA GLY A 45 -10.21 8.35 -1.11
C GLY A 45 -10.67 7.17 -0.26
N LEU A 46 -9.86 6.09 -0.20
CA LEU A 46 -10.13 4.94 0.64
C LEU A 46 -9.80 5.27 2.10
N PRO A 47 -10.65 4.89 3.06
CA PRO A 47 -10.36 5.12 4.48
C PRO A 47 -9.17 4.28 4.95
N LEU A 48 -8.57 4.67 6.07
CA LEU A 48 -7.56 3.88 6.79
C LEU A 48 -8.00 2.41 6.92
N GLY A 49 -7.13 1.50 6.46
CA GLY A 49 -7.34 0.06 6.47
C GLY A 49 -6.58 -0.67 7.58
N ASN A 50 -6.50 -2.00 7.43
CA ASN A 50 -5.72 -2.84 8.31
C ASN A 50 -4.22 -2.62 8.07
N ARG A 51 -3.45 -2.50 9.16
CA ARG A 51 -2.00 -2.27 9.07
C ARG A 51 -1.25 -3.57 8.82
N THR A 52 -0.37 -3.54 7.82
CA THR A 52 0.58 -4.60 7.53
C THR A 52 1.83 -4.43 8.38
N VAL A 53 2.23 -5.48 9.09
CA VAL A 53 3.52 -5.50 9.79
C VAL A 53 4.63 -5.66 8.75
N ILE A 54 5.50 -4.66 8.61
CA ILE A 54 6.63 -4.72 7.66
C ILE A 54 7.93 -5.06 8.38
N ALA A 55 8.50 -6.25 8.23
CA ALA A 55 9.79 -6.56 8.87
C ALA A 55 10.97 -6.17 7.96
N PRO A 56 11.63 -5.02 8.16
CA PRO A 56 12.74 -4.61 7.30
C PRO A 56 13.92 -5.55 7.56
N VAL A 57 14.54 -6.04 6.48
CA VAL A 57 15.76 -6.86 6.57
C VAL A 57 16.93 -5.90 6.43
N GLU A 58 17.78 -5.83 7.46
CA GLU A 58 18.91 -4.88 7.50
C GLU A 58 18.46 -3.41 7.33
N GLY A 59 17.27 -3.08 7.82
CA GLY A 59 16.70 -1.72 7.72
C GLY A 59 16.06 -1.43 6.36
N VAL A 60 15.99 -2.42 5.47
CA VAL A 60 15.44 -2.25 4.12
C VAL A 60 14.10 -2.95 3.98
N PHE A 61 13.14 -2.29 3.33
CA PHE A 61 11.88 -2.90 2.88
C PHE A 61 11.58 -2.55 1.43
N HIS A 62 10.70 -3.33 0.81
CA HIS A 62 10.36 -3.21 -0.61
C HIS A 62 8.92 -2.75 -0.80
N ILE A 63 8.76 -1.80 -1.71
CA ILE A 63 7.47 -1.37 -2.26
C ILE A 63 7.38 -1.94 -3.67
N THR A 64 6.50 -2.90 -3.89
CA THR A 64 6.36 -3.61 -5.17
C THR A 64 4.97 -3.48 -5.73
N GLY A 65 4.86 -3.55 -7.04
CA GLY A 65 3.59 -3.49 -7.74
C GLY A 65 3.78 -3.63 -9.25
N GLU A 66 2.74 -3.31 -9.99
CA GLU A 66 2.74 -3.37 -11.46
C GLU A 66 2.16 -2.07 -12.03
N LEU A 67 2.82 -1.53 -13.06
CA LEU A 67 2.33 -0.40 -13.83
C LEU A 67 1.72 -0.91 -15.13
N GLU A 68 0.44 -0.59 -15.39
CA GLU A 68 -0.26 -0.98 -16.62
C GLU A 68 -0.27 0.12 -17.68
N HIS A 69 0.63 1.10 -17.56
CA HIS A 69 0.82 2.20 -18.50
C HIS A 69 2.26 2.21 -19.06
N PRO A 70 2.52 2.61 -20.32
CA PRO A 70 3.87 2.63 -20.91
C PRO A 70 4.94 3.29 -20.04
N THR A 71 4.60 4.42 -19.41
CA THR A 71 5.48 5.18 -18.51
C THR A 71 4.68 5.92 -17.43
N ALA A 72 5.28 6.12 -16.26
CA ALA A 72 4.73 6.99 -15.21
C ALA A 72 5.85 7.70 -14.45
N GLN A 73 5.61 8.95 -14.04
CA GLN A 73 6.44 9.59 -13.01
C GLN A 73 5.86 9.23 -11.65
N THR A 74 6.70 8.73 -10.74
CA THR A 74 6.26 8.14 -9.47
C THR A 74 6.93 8.83 -8.30
N ASN A 75 6.15 9.08 -7.25
CA ASN A 75 6.62 9.52 -5.95
C ASN A 75 6.24 8.50 -4.88
N PHE A 76 7.22 8.09 -4.09
CA PHE A 76 7.03 7.35 -2.85
C PHE A 76 7.12 8.33 -1.69
N SER A 77 6.08 8.36 -0.87
CA SER A 77 6.01 9.23 0.30
C SER A 77 5.43 8.50 1.49
N LEU A 78 5.67 9.04 2.68
CA LEU A 78 5.28 8.43 3.94
C LEU A 78 4.63 9.49 4.84
N TYR A 79 3.60 9.06 5.56
CA TYR A 79 3.06 9.74 6.72
C TYR A 79 3.31 8.87 7.96
N ILE A 80 3.80 9.48 9.05
CA ILE A 80 3.99 8.79 10.33
C ILE A 80 2.90 9.27 11.28
N GLY A 81 1.99 8.37 11.64
CA GLY A 81 0.83 8.66 12.45
C GLY A 81 -0.23 7.57 12.41
N SER A 82 -1.17 7.68 13.35
CA SER A 82 -2.24 6.68 13.52
C SER A 82 -3.51 7.00 12.73
N ASP A 83 -3.68 8.26 12.33
CA ASP A 83 -4.89 8.76 11.66
C ASP A 83 -4.80 8.64 10.13
N ASP A 84 -5.90 8.92 9.45
CA ASP A 84 -5.93 8.98 7.98
C ASP A 84 -5.32 10.30 7.49
N PRO A 85 -4.20 10.27 6.73
CA PRO A 85 -3.50 11.50 6.34
C PRO A 85 -4.23 12.28 5.25
N THR A 86 -4.15 13.60 5.37
CA THR A 86 -4.37 14.51 4.24
C THR A 86 -3.14 14.53 3.32
N GLN A 87 -3.31 14.92 2.06
CA GLN A 87 -2.22 14.98 1.09
C GLN A 87 -1.01 15.83 1.56
N ALA A 88 -1.26 16.89 2.35
CA ALA A 88 -0.21 17.79 2.84
C ALA A 88 0.66 17.17 3.96
N GLN A 89 0.24 16.05 4.54
CA GLN A 89 0.98 15.38 5.62
C GLN A 89 2.00 14.36 5.12
N PHE A 90 1.94 13.99 3.83
CA PHE A 90 2.91 13.10 3.22
C PHE A 90 4.25 13.81 3.01
N THR A 91 5.33 13.14 3.39
CA THR A 91 6.69 13.60 3.20
C THR A 91 7.48 12.55 2.44
N THR A 92 8.31 12.98 1.49
CA THR A 92 9.28 12.09 0.83
C THR A 92 10.54 12.03 1.67
N TYR A 93 10.76 10.89 2.34
CA TYR A 93 11.98 10.64 3.12
C TYR A 93 13.06 9.90 2.33
N PHE A 94 12.69 9.29 1.21
CA PHE A 94 13.60 8.47 0.42
C PHE A 94 14.30 9.37 -0.61
N ASP A 95 15.63 9.45 -0.57
CA ASP A 95 16.42 10.30 -1.48
C ASP A 95 16.14 9.99 -2.96
N ASN A 96 15.88 8.72 -3.28
CA ASN A 96 15.53 8.27 -4.62
C ASN A 96 14.01 8.09 -4.82
N GLY A 97 13.18 8.55 -3.88
CA GLY A 97 11.74 8.35 -3.85
C GLY A 97 10.92 9.33 -4.67
N TYR A 98 11.54 10.37 -5.24
CA TYR A 98 10.84 11.47 -5.91
C TYR A 98 11.12 11.49 -7.41
N ASN A 99 10.06 11.67 -8.19
CA ASN A 99 10.07 11.86 -9.64
C ASN A 99 10.79 10.72 -10.39
N ILE A 100 10.54 9.48 -9.96
CA ILE A 100 11.11 8.27 -10.55
C ILE A 100 10.31 7.93 -11.80
N THR A 101 10.99 7.67 -12.91
CA THR A 101 10.33 7.11 -14.10
C THR A 101 10.18 5.60 -13.96
N LEU A 102 8.93 5.14 -13.93
CA LEU A 102 8.59 3.73 -14.07
C LEU A 102 8.16 3.43 -15.52
N HIS A 103 8.31 2.17 -15.90
CA HIS A 103 7.90 1.63 -17.20
C HIS A 103 6.88 0.52 -17.01
N LEU A 104 6.12 0.22 -18.06
CA LEU A 104 5.15 -0.87 -18.09
C LEU A 104 5.69 -2.16 -17.46
N GLY A 105 4.90 -2.75 -16.56
CA GLY A 105 5.19 -4.00 -15.88
C GLY A 105 5.57 -3.82 -14.41
N ALA A 106 6.17 -4.87 -13.85
CA ALA A 106 6.50 -4.92 -12.43
C ALA A 106 7.57 -3.89 -12.03
N PHE A 107 7.37 -3.26 -10.86
CA PHE A 107 8.35 -2.40 -10.22
C PHE A 107 8.69 -2.91 -8.81
N ASN A 108 9.90 -2.59 -8.35
CA ASN A 108 10.37 -2.84 -6.99
C ASN A 108 11.21 -1.64 -6.54
N PHE A 109 10.65 -0.85 -5.63
CA PHE A 109 11.34 0.25 -4.98
C PHE A 109 11.87 -0.18 -3.62
N THR A 110 13.16 0.05 -3.40
CA THR A 110 13.85 -0.27 -2.15
C THR A 110 13.88 0.97 -1.27
N ALA A 111 13.28 0.87 -0.07
CA ALA A 111 13.27 1.92 0.93
C ALA A 111 14.12 1.54 2.14
N ASN A 112 14.90 2.48 2.67
CA ASN A 112 15.67 2.29 3.89
C ASN A 112 14.99 3.03 5.05
N VAL A 113 14.71 2.32 6.14
CA VAL A 113 14.12 2.87 7.35
C VAL A 113 15.04 3.89 8.02
N GLY A 114 16.36 3.73 7.87
CA GLY A 114 17.35 4.67 8.38
C GLY A 114 17.22 6.09 7.81
N ASP A 115 16.58 6.24 6.66
CA ASP A 115 16.34 7.54 6.03
C ASP A 115 15.16 8.30 6.70
N ILE A 116 14.41 7.64 7.59
CA ILE A 116 13.20 8.17 8.19
C ILE A 116 13.46 8.61 9.64
N PRO A 117 13.60 9.93 9.92
CA PRO A 117 14.13 10.44 11.20
C PRO A 117 13.22 10.25 12.42
N ALA A 118 12.00 9.73 12.24
CA ALA A 118 10.99 9.62 13.29
C ALA A 118 10.33 8.23 13.37
N VAL A 119 10.92 7.22 12.73
CA VAL A 119 10.42 5.85 12.82
C VAL A 119 10.92 5.24 14.14
N VAL A 120 10.02 5.23 15.11
CA VAL A 120 10.19 4.49 16.35
C VAL A 120 9.55 3.12 16.20
N ASN A 121 10.12 2.15 16.87
CA ASN A 121 9.57 0.81 16.97
C ASN A 121 8.07 0.83 17.35
N GLY A 122 7.24 0.14 16.55
CA GLY A 122 5.78 0.13 16.72
C GLY A 122 5.10 1.36 16.13
N ALA A 123 5.82 2.23 15.41
CA ALA A 123 5.23 3.38 14.76
C ALA A 123 4.24 2.94 13.69
N ASN A 124 3.10 3.59 13.76
CA ASN A 124 2.08 3.57 12.74
C ASN A 124 2.52 4.50 11.59
N ALA A 125 2.49 4.01 10.37
CA ALA A 125 2.75 4.82 9.19
C ALA A 125 1.83 4.45 8.02
N VAL A 126 1.75 5.34 7.03
CA VAL A 126 1.02 5.17 5.78
C VAL A 126 1.99 5.49 4.65
N ILE A 127 2.22 4.51 3.77
CA ILE A 127 2.98 4.70 2.54
C ILE A 127 2.00 5.14 1.46
N GLN A 128 2.34 6.20 0.72
CA GLN A 128 1.64 6.60 -0.49
C GLN A 128 2.55 6.38 -1.70
N VAL A 129 2.02 5.70 -2.70
CA VAL A 129 2.55 5.64 -4.06
C VAL A 129 1.70 6.54 -4.93
N ALA A 130 2.27 7.62 -5.43
CA ALA A 130 1.62 8.57 -6.32
C ALA A 130 2.21 8.46 -7.72
N MET A 131 1.38 8.14 -8.71
CA MET A 131 1.77 7.99 -10.11
C MET A 131 1.13 9.05 -10.98
N PHE A 132 1.95 9.72 -11.77
CA PHE A 132 1.57 10.72 -12.76
C PHE A 132 1.77 10.11 -14.15
N THR A 133 0.65 9.87 -14.82
CA THR A 133 0.59 9.36 -16.20
C THR A 133 -0.02 10.45 -17.10
N PRO A 134 0.07 10.31 -18.44
CA PRO A 134 -0.69 11.13 -19.36
C PRO A 134 -2.21 11.09 -19.13
N ASP A 135 -2.72 10.00 -18.56
CA ASP A 135 -4.15 9.78 -18.32
C ASP A 135 -4.63 10.35 -16.98
N GLY A 136 -3.72 10.68 -16.05
CA GLY A 136 -4.08 11.31 -14.79
C GLY A 136 -3.09 11.08 -13.65
N HIS A 137 -3.53 11.47 -12.46
CA HIS A 137 -2.80 11.31 -11.20
C HIS A 137 -3.52 10.28 -10.32
N LEU A 138 -2.81 9.20 -10.00
CA LEU A 138 -3.34 8.06 -9.26
C LEU A 138 -2.57 7.92 -7.95
N THR A 139 -3.27 7.59 -6.87
CA THR A 139 -2.62 7.39 -5.56
C THR A 139 -3.12 6.14 -4.88
N ALA A 140 -2.20 5.25 -4.49
CA ALA A 140 -2.51 4.09 -3.66
C ALA A 140 -1.79 4.24 -2.33
N CYS A 141 -2.39 3.68 -1.27
CA CYS A 141 -1.76 3.65 0.04
C CYS A 141 -1.73 2.25 0.63
N ALA A 142 -0.65 2.00 1.36
CA ALA A 142 -0.51 0.84 2.24
C ALA A 142 -0.32 1.32 3.68
N ASP A 143 -1.19 0.84 4.56
CA ASP A 143 -1.09 1.14 5.98
C ASP A 143 -0.16 0.12 6.63
N ILE A 144 0.83 0.61 7.36
CA ILE A 144 1.87 -0.23 7.93
C ILE A 144 2.04 0.01 9.42
N VAL A 145 2.60 -0.97 10.10
CA VAL A 145 3.16 -0.83 11.43
C VAL A 145 4.56 -1.38 11.40
N GLU A 146 5.53 -0.58 11.84
CA GLU A 146 6.89 -1.07 11.98
C GLU A 146 6.93 -2.08 13.15
N PRO A 147 7.37 -3.32 12.93
CA PRO A 147 7.49 -4.30 13.99
C PRO A 147 8.57 -3.88 14.96
N CYS A 148 8.43 -4.44 16.15
CA CYS A 148 9.43 -4.38 17.19
C CYS A 148 10.66 -5.21 16.86
N GLN A 149 11.41 -4.80 15.84
CA GLN A 149 12.79 -5.20 15.72
C GLN A 149 13.62 -4.06 16.29
N THR A 150 13.87 -4.14 17.60
CA THR A 150 15.19 -3.74 18.09
C THR A 150 16.18 -4.33 17.10
N PHE A 151 16.77 -3.49 16.26
CA PHE A 151 18.03 -3.80 15.62
C PHE A 151 18.90 -4.25 16.79
N LEU A 152 19.04 -5.57 16.96
CA LEU A 152 20.19 -6.11 17.63
C LEU A 152 21.31 -5.76 16.66
N LEU A 153 21.74 -4.49 16.71
CA LEU A 153 23.11 -4.14 16.47
C LEU A 153 23.83 -5.19 17.29
N SER A 154 24.31 -6.22 16.61
CA SER A 154 25.47 -6.94 17.05
C SER A 154 26.53 -5.86 17.11
N ALA A 155 26.52 -5.11 18.20
CA ALA A 155 27.67 -4.46 18.73
C ALA A 155 28.62 -5.63 19.00
N SER A 156 29.38 -6.00 17.97
CA SER A 156 30.66 -6.64 18.14
C SER A 156 31.60 -5.62 18.80
N THR A 157 31.20 -5.11 19.96
CA THR A 157 32.11 -4.55 20.92
C THR A 157 32.63 -5.78 21.64
N GLY A 158 33.79 -6.26 21.18
CA GLY A 158 34.61 -7.10 22.02
C GLY A 158 34.87 -6.32 23.30
N ASP A 159 34.17 -6.68 24.36
CA ASP A 159 34.65 -6.41 25.71
C ASP A 159 34.20 -7.53 26.63
N SER A 160 35.18 -8.34 27.01
CA SER A 160 35.06 -9.35 28.04
C SER A 160 34.83 -8.64 29.38
N SER A 161 33.59 -8.54 29.83
CA SER A 161 33.35 -8.39 31.26
C SER A 161 32.13 -9.19 31.71
N THR A 162 32.45 -10.20 32.51
CA THR A 162 31.55 -11.04 33.28
C THR A 162 30.70 -10.17 34.18
N THR A 163 29.38 -10.17 34.02
CA THR A 163 28.47 -9.88 35.12
C THR A 163 27.22 -10.73 35.01
N THR A 164 27.10 -11.67 35.94
CA THR A 164 25.99 -12.59 36.15
C THR A 164 24.73 -11.80 36.53
N GLY A 165 23.76 -11.73 35.62
CA GLY A 165 22.42 -11.19 35.87
C GLY A 165 21.37 -12.25 35.58
N SER A 166 20.82 -12.85 36.64
CA SER A 166 19.79 -13.89 36.59
C SER A 166 18.47 -13.33 36.06
N PHE A 167 17.98 -13.85 34.93
CA PHE A 167 16.61 -13.62 34.47
C PHE A 167 15.70 -14.76 34.95
N THR A 168 14.69 -14.41 35.75
CA THR A 168 13.65 -15.32 36.22
C THR A 168 12.58 -15.48 35.16
N SER A 169 12.40 -16.71 34.69
CA SER A 169 11.33 -17.12 33.78
C SER A 169 9.96 -16.92 34.44
N ALA A 170 9.12 -16.07 33.86
CA ALA A 170 7.70 -15.98 34.21
C ALA A 170 6.84 -16.79 33.22
N LYS A 171 5.95 -17.59 33.81
CA LYS A 171 5.15 -18.67 33.25
C LYS A 171 4.18 -18.28 32.12
N SER A 172 4.09 -19.22 31.19
CA SER A 172 2.93 -19.62 30.37
C SER A 172 1.55 -19.29 30.97
N GLY A 173 0.73 -18.60 30.19
CA GLY A 173 -0.69 -18.41 30.42
C GLY A 173 -1.51 -18.87 29.22
N THR A 174 -1.95 -20.13 29.25
CA THR A 174 -2.95 -20.68 28.34
C THR A 174 -4.31 -20.04 28.63
N ARG A 175 -4.94 -19.45 27.62
CA ARG A 175 -6.39 -19.23 27.60
C ARG A 175 -6.96 -19.65 26.25
N ALA A 176 -7.65 -20.78 26.27
CA ALA A 176 -8.64 -21.13 25.27
C ALA A 176 -9.92 -20.33 25.54
N SER A 177 -10.57 -19.84 24.50
CA SER A 177 -11.99 -19.48 24.55
C SER A 177 -12.61 -19.76 23.19
N VAL A 178 -13.57 -20.68 23.25
CA VAL A 178 -14.43 -21.16 22.19
C VAL A 178 -15.55 -20.14 22.01
N VAL A 179 -15.80 -19.64 20.81
CA VAL A 179 -17.12 -19.10 20.44
C VAL A 179 -17.46 -19.57 19.04
N ALA A 180 -18.30 -20.60 19.00
CA ALA A 180 -19.11 -20.92 17.84
C ALA A 180 -20.17 -19.84 17.65
N SER A 181 -20.36 -19.36 16.43
CA SER A 181 -21.65 -18.80 16.03
C SER A 181 -21.99 -19.29 14.64
N ALA A 182 -23.17 -19.87 14.57
CA ALA A 182 -23.76 -20.56 13.44
C ALA A 182 -24.50 -19.56 12.56
N GLY A 183 -24.46 -19.81 11.25
CA GLY A 183 -25.58 -19.64 10.33
C GLY A 183 -26.06 -18.21 10.02
N LEU A 184 -25.98 -17.85 8.74
CA LEU A 184 -27.17 -17.41 8.03
C LEU A 184 -27.04 -17.69 6.53
N LEU A 185 -27.75 -18.71 6.08
CA LEU A 185 -27.99 -19.01 4.67
C LEU A 185 -29.14 -18.10 4.21
N ALA A 186 -28.84 -17.02 3.48
CA ALA A 186 -29.88 -16.19 2.86
C ALA A 186 -30.03 -16.60 1.39
N LEU A 187 -31.05 -17.42 1.13
CA LEU A 187 -31.53 -17.76 -0.20
C LEU A 187 -32.52 -16.66 -0.61
N VAL A 188 -32.12 -15.78 -1.53
CA VAL A 188 -33.07 -14.87 -2.20
C VAL A 188 -33.31 -15.39 -3.60
N ALA A 189 -34.37 -16.18 -3.73
CA ALA A 189 -35.04 -16.41 -5.00
C ALA A 189 -36.11 -15.32 -5.15
N VAL A 190 -35.98 -14.47 -6.17
CA VAL A 190 -37.11 -13.71 -6.72
C VAL A 190 -37.05 -13.85 -8.23
N LEU A 191 -37.80 -14.85 -8.71
CA LEU A 191 -38.52 -14.75 -9.98
C LEU A 191 -39.50 -13.59 -9.88
N ILE A 192 -39.68 -12.81 -10.94
CA ILE A 192 -40.98 -12.32 -11.45
C ILE A 192 -40.73 -11.49 -12.75
N PHE A 193 -41.31 -12.02 -13.85
CA PHE A 193 -41.53 -11.53 -15.23
C PHE A 193 -40.36 -11.32 -16.19
#